data_AF-A0A7C3FIT8-F1
#
_entry.id   AF-A0A7C3FIT8-F1
#
_cell.length_a   1.000
_cell.length_b   1.000
_cell.length_c   1.000
_cell.angle_alpha   90.00
_cell.angle_beta   90.00
_cell.angle_gamma   90.00
#
_symmetry.space_group_name_H-M   'P 1'
#
loop_
_entity.id
_entity.type
_entity.pdbx_description
1 polymer ?
#
loop_
_entity_poly.entity_id
_entity_poly.type
_entity_poly.pdbx_seq_one_letter_code
_entity_poly.pdbx_strand_id
1 'polypeptide(L)'
;MKNKVTIPLKSMGKRLASLTTKQRGIGLAEVLVALALIGIAVVAFLSSLYTGARTVNIIYERVTAENLARSQLEYIKSQSYITAPTSYQALSSLPPGFTITTQASAIEGRDDNIQKITVTVSRNGKTLLTLEDFKVNR
;
A
#
# COMPACT_ATOMS: atom_id res chain seq x y z
N MET A 1 -40.42 -65.91 -44.46
CA MET A 1 -40.80 -64.85 -43.50
C MET A 1 -41.04 -65.52 -42.15
N LYS A 2 -40.39 -65.26 -41.01
CA LYS A 2 -39.49 -64.20 -40.54
C LYS A 2 -38.43 -64.88 -39.63
N ASN A 3 -37.17 -64.47 -39.79
CA ASN A 3 -36.01 -65.04 -39.12
C ASN A 3 -35.94 -64.52 -37.67
N LYS A 4 -35.95 -65.39 -36.66
CA LYS A 4 -35.72 -65.00 -35.26
C LYS A 4 -34.22 -65.04 -34.97
N VAL A 5 -33.58 -63.88 -35.01
CA VAL A 5 -32.22 -63.71 -34.51
C VAL A 5 -32.30 -63.56 -32.99
N THR A 6 -31.91 -64.60 -32.27
CA THR A 6 -31.76 -64.58 -30.80
C THR A 6 -30.38 -63.99 -30.48
N ILE A 7 -30.36 -62.74 -30.04
CA ILE A 7 -29.12 -62.08 -29.60
C ILE A 7 -28.88 -62.49 -28.13
N PRO A 8 -27.73 -63.08 -27.77
CA PRO A 8 -27.46 -63.46 -26.39
C PRO A 8 -27.16 -62.20 -25.55
N LEU A 9 -28.08 -61.80 -24.67
CA LEU A 9 -27.95 -60.67 -23.73
C LEU A 9 -26.84 -60.85 -22.66
N LYS A 10 -26.11 -61.97 -22.67
CA LYS A 10 -25.17 -62.33 -21.59
C LYS A 10 -23.81 -61.63 -21.66
N SER A 11 -23.49 -60.90 -22.74
CA SER A 11 -22.19 -60.25 -22.92
C SER A 11 -22.15 -58.75 -22.57
N MET A 12 -23.31 -58.12 -22.33
CA MET A 12 -23.37 -56.66 -22.13
C MET A 12 -23.10 -56.22 -20.68
N GLY A 13 -23.38 -57.08 -19.68
CA GLY A 13 -23.13 -56.79 -18.27
C GLY A 13 -21.66 -56.76 -17.85
N LYS A 14 -20.76 -57.41 -18.62
CA LYS A 14 -19.32 -57.45 -18.31
C LYS A 14 -18.54 -56.24 -18.83
N ARG A 15 -19.12 -55.43 -19.72
CA ARG A 15 -18.46 -54.24 -20.28
C ARG A 15 -18.76 -52.96 -19.50
N LEU A 16 -19.84 -52.92 -18.73
CA LEU A 16 -20.15 -51.81 -17.82
C LEU A 16 -19.42 -51.93 -16.47
N ALA A 17 -19.10 -53.15 -16.05
CA ALA A 17 -18.35 -53.41 -14.82
C ALA A 17 -16.85 -53.09 -14.91
N SER A 18 -16.32 -52.74 -16.10
CA SER A 18 -14.91 -52.35 -16.27
C SER A 18 -14.69 -50.84 -16.32
N LEU A 19 -15.73 -50.02 -16.10
CA LEU A 19 -15.59 -48.58 -15.94
C LEU A 19 -15.28 -48.16 -14.50
N THR A 20 -15.38 -49.09 -13.54
CA THR A 20 -14.75 -48.95 -12.23
C THR A 20 -13.27 -49.31 -12.33
N THR A 21 -12.56 -48.58 -13.17
CA THR A 21 -11.10 -48.61 -13.27
C THR A 21 -10.54 -48.34 -11.89
N LYS A 22 -9.68 -49.24 -11.40
CA LYS A 22 -8.96 -49.19 -10.12
C LYS A 22 -8.59 -47.75 -9.71
N GLN A 23 -9.40 -47.13 -8.85
CA GLN A 23 -9.01 -45.98 -8.05
C GLN A 23 -8.13 -46.47 -6.88
N ARG A 24 -6.98 -47.07 -7.19
CA ARG A 24 -5.96 -47.32 -6.17
C ARG A 24 -5.25 -46.01 -5.95
N GLY A 25 -5.85 -45.20 -5.08
CA GLY A 25 -5.31 -43.95 -4.59
C GLY A 25 -3.88 -44.13 -4.14
N ILE A 26 -3.02 -43.23 -4.59
CA ILE A 26 -1.67 -43.08 -4.07
C ILE A 26 -1.84 -42.28 -2.77
N GLY A 27 -2.33 -42.95 -1.72
CA GLY A 27 -2.98 -42.33 -0.56
C GLY A 27 -2.14 -41.42 0.34
N LEU A 28 -0.83 -41.26 0.09
CA LEU A 28 0.07 -40.42 0.90
C LEU A 28 0.79 -39.34 0.10
N ALA A 29 1.40 -39.70 -1.04
CA ALA A 29 2.16 -38.75 -1.86
C ALA A 29 1.27 -37.62 -2.42
N GLU A 30 0.04 -37.94 -2.82
CA GLU A 30 -0.94 -36.95 -3.31
C GLU A 30 -1.33 -35.94 -2.22
N VAL A 31 -1.58 -36.42 -1.00
CA VAL A 31 -1.89 -35.56 0.15
C VAL A 31 -0.69 -34.67 0.50
N LEU A 32 0.53 -35.21 0.45
CA LEU A 32 1.75 -34.43 0.68
C LEU A 32 1.93 -33.32 -0.36
N VAL A 33 1.67 -33.61 -1.65
CA VAL A 33 1.72 -32.59 -2.70
C VAL A 33 0.63 -31.54 -2.51
N ALA A 34 -0.60 -31.94 -2.19
CA ALA A 34 -1.69 -31.00 -1.92
C ALA A 34 -1.37 -30.08 -0.73
N LEU A 35 -0.83 -30.64 0.36
CA LEU A 35 -0.39 -29.88 1.52
C LEU A 35 0.77 -28.94 1.18
N ALA A 36 1.73 -29.38 0.36
CA ALA A 36 2.82 -28.54 -0.11
C ALA A 36 2.30 -27.33 -0.90
N LEU A 37 1.36 -27.55 -1.82
CA LEU A 37 0.76 -26.48 -2.61
C LEU A 37 -0.05 -25.50 -1.74
N ILE A 38 -0.83 -26.01 -0.79
CA ILE A 38 -1.57 -25.16 0.16
C ILE A 38 -0.59 -24.35 1.02
N GLY A 39 0.48 -24.98 1.52
CA GLY A 39 1.50 -24.30 2.29
C GLY A 39 2.13 -23.13 1.52
N ILE A 40 2.50 -23.34 0.26
CA ILE A 40 3.03 -22.29 -0.61
C ILE A 40 1.99 -21.18 -0.81
N ALA A 41 0.73 -21.54 -1.08
CA ALA A 41 -0.33 -20.56 -1.30
C ALA A 41 -0.60 -19.70 -0.05
N VAL A 42 -0.63 -20.31 1.14
CA VAL A 42 -0.83 -19.61 2.41
C VAL A 42 0.32 -18.65 2.69
N VAL A 43 1.57 -19.07 2.48
CA VAL A 43 2.74 -18.20 2.68
C VAL A 43 2.71 -17.01 1.72
N ALA A 44 2.39 -17.24 0.45
CA ALA A 44 2.27 -16.16 -0.54
C ALA A 44 1.15 -15.17 -0.15
N PHE A 45 0.00 -15.69 0.27
CA PHE A 45 -1.13 -14.87 0.71
C PHE A 45 -0.79 -14.02 1.94
N LEU A 46 -0.24 -14.63 3.00
CA LEU A 46 0.14 -13.90 4.22
C LEU A 46 1.22 -12.85 3.93
N SER A 47 2.16 -13.14 3.04
CA SER A 47 3.19 -12.20 2.62
C SER A 47 2.59 -10.98 1.90
N SER A 48 1.59 -11.21 1.04
CA SER A 48 0.86 -10.13 0.36
C SER A 48 0.08 -9.27 1.35
N LEU A 49 -0.57 -9.87 2.34
CA LEU A 49 -1.35 -9.17 3.37
C LEU A 49 -0.45 -8.32 4.27
N TYR A 50 0.67 -8.88 4.70
CA TYR A 50 1.68 -8.16 5.48
C TYR A 50 2.20 -6.93 4.73
N THR A 51 2.52 -7.10 3.44
CA THR A 51 2.97 -6.01 2.58
C THR A 51 1.89 -4.93 2.42
N GLY A 52 0.64 -5.35 2.15
CA GLY A 52 -0.50 -4.44 2.05
C GLY A 52 -0.72 -3.62 3.32
N ALA A 53 -0.72 -4.27 4.49
CA ALA A 53 -0.91 -3.61 5.78
C ALA A 53 0.17 -2.54 6.05
N ARG A 54 1.44 -2.82 5.71
CA ARG A 54 2.52 -1.83 5.85
C ARG A 54 2.37 -0.67 4.88
N THR A 55 1.99 -0.95 3.64
CA THR A 55 1.79 0.07 2.62
C THR A 55 0.71 1.08 3.02
N VAL A 56 -0.38 0.63 3.63
CA VAL A 56 -1.45 1.53 4.13
C VAL A 56 -0.89 2.55 5.13
N ASN A 57 -0.05 2.12 6.07
CA ASN A 57 0.56 3.02 7.05
C ASN A 57 1.51 4.03 6.40
N ILE A 58 2.30 3.61 5.41
CA ILE A 58 3.21 4.49 4.66
C ILE A 58 2.42 5.54 3.88
N ILE A 59 1.34 5.13 3.21
CA ILE A 59 0.47 6.05 2.47
C ILE A 59 -0.18 7.05 3.42
N TYR A 60 -0.68 6.59 4.55
CA TYR A 60 -1.26 7.47 5.57
C TYR A 60 -0.26 8.55 6.03
N GLU A 61 0.97 8.16 6.36
CA GLU A 61 2.02 9.09 6.75
C GLU A 61 2.31 10.12 5.66
N ARG A 62 2.43 9.66 4.42
CA ARG A 62 2.74 10.53 3.28
C ARG A 62 1.63 11.54 2.99
N VAL A 63 0.39 11.06 2.87
CA VAL A 63 -0.77 11.93 2.58
C VAL A 63 -0.97 12.95 3.70
N THR A 64 -0.83 12.52 4.96
CA THR A 64 -0.95 13.43 6.11
C THR A 64 0.16 14.47 6.10
N ALA A 65 1.42 14.07 5.85
CA ALA A 65 2.53 15.00 5.78
C ALA A 65 2.40 16.01 4.64
N GLU A 66 1.96 15.57 3.45
CA GLU A 66 1.72 16.45 2.29
C GLU A 66 0.61 17.47 2.59
N ASN A 67 -0.50 17.02 3.17
CA ASN A 67 -1.61 17.91 3.56
C ASN A 67 -1.19 18.92 4.64
N LEU A 68 -0.44 18.47 5.66
CA LEU A 68 0.07 19.36 6.71
C LEU A 68 1.06 20.38 6.17
N ALA A 69 2.01 19.96 5.32
CA ALA A 69 2.99 20.87 4.73
C ALA A 69 2.31 21.95 3.87
N ARG A 70 1.37 21.54 3.01
CA ARG A 70 0.59 22.48 2.18
C ARG A 70 -0.25 23.43 3.04
N SER A 71 -0.95 22.91 4.04
CA SER A 71 -1.74 23.74 4.95
C SER A 71 -0.87 24.73 5.73
N GLN A 72 0.32 24.29 6.16
CA GLN A 72 1.28 25.17 6.83
C GLN A 72 1.76 26.29 5.90
N LEU A 73 2.06 25.99 4.64
CA LEU A 73 2.46 27.02 3.68
C LEU A 73 1.36 28.06 3.45
N GLU A 74 0.11 27.61 3.29
CA GLU A 74 -1.02 28.53 3.15
C GLU A 74 -1.22 29.37 4.42
N TYR A 75 -1.03 28.77 5.61
CA TYR A 75 -1.04 29.52 6.86
C TYR A 75 0.09 30.56 6.93
N ILE A 76 1.31 30.22 6.51
CA ILE A 76 2.44 31.16 6.41
C ILE A 76 2.13 32.31 5.45
N LYS A 77 1.44 32.03 4.33
CA LYS A 77 1.02 33.08 3.39
C LYS A 77 0.07 34.08 4.03
N SER A 78 -0.82 33.62 4.92
CA SER A 78 -1.75 34.49 5.66
C SER A 78 -1.11 35.31 6.80
N GLN A 79 0.04 34.89 7.32
CA GLN A 79 0.79 35.61 8.35
C GLN A 79 1.46 36.86 7.76
N SER A 80 1.69 37.89 8.58
CA SER A 80 2.46 39.07 8.18
C SER A 80 3.88 38.69 7.72
N TYR A 81 4.44 39.44 6.77
CA TYR A 81 5.82 39.22 6.35
C TYR A 81 6.78 39.55 7.50
N ILE A 82 7.66 38.60 7.83
CA ILE A 82 8.74 38.77 8.79
C ILE A 82 10.05 38.54 8.03
N THR A 83 10.98 39.49 8.12
CA THR A 83 12.27 39.43 7.42
C THR A 83 13.09 38.23 7.88
N ALA A 84 13.63 37.46 6.94
CA ALA A 84 14.55 36.36 7.22
C ALA A 84 15.88 36.86 7.81
N PRO A 85 16.61 36.03 8.58
CA PRO A 85 16.26 34.67 8.98
C PRO A 85 15.22 34.64 10.10
N THR A 86 14.19 33.82 9.95
CA THR A 86 13.13 33.71 10.97
C THR A 86 12.40 32.36 10.87
N SER A 87 11.46 32.14 11.78
CA SER A 87 10.51 31.02 11.76
C SER A 87 9.10 31.57 11.87
N TYR A 88 8.17 30.96 11.14
CA TYR A 88 6.76 31.27 11.19
C TYR A 88 6.03 30.37 12.18
N GLN A 89 4.92 30.86 12.70
CA GLN A 89 4.10 30.07 13.61
C GLN A 89 3.60 28.80 12.92
N ALA A 90 3.79 27.66 13.57
CA ALA A 90 3.25 26.38 13.13
C ALA A 90 1.74 26.27 13.42
N LEU A 91 1.04 25.44 12.66
CA LEU A 91 -0.34 25.04 12.95
C LEU A 91 -0.45 24.48 14.38
N SER A 92 -1.48 24.88 15.12
CA SER A 92 -1.66 24.53 16.53
C SER A 92 -2.31 23.15 16.75
N SER A 93 -3.09 22.66 15.79
CA SER A 93 -3.75 21.36 15.85
C SER A 93 -3.09 20.39 14.87
N LEU A 94 -2.36 19.42 15.41
CA LEU A 94 -1.67 18.39 14.65
C LEU A 94 -2.16 17.00 15.06
N PRO A 95 -2.24 16.04 14.12
CA PRO A 95 -2.46 14.64 14.46
C PRO A 95 -1.36 14.12 15.41
N PRO A 96 -1.67 13.11 16.25
CA PRO A 96 -0.71 12.60 17.23
C PRO A 96 0.62 12.15 16.61
N GLY A 97 1.71 12.60 17.23
CA GLY A 97 3.08 12.27 16.85
C GLY A 97 3.62 13.07 15.66
N PHE A 98 2.81 13.89 14.98
CA PHE A 98 3.27 14.79 13.93
C PHE A 98 3.81 16.10 14.51
N THR A 99 4.87 16.61 13.90
CA THR A 99 5.45 17.91 14.18
C THR A 99 5.75 18.65 12.88
N ILE A 100 5.71 19.98 12.95
CA ILE A 100 6.02 20.87 11.84
C ILE A 100 7.11 21.84 12.30
N THR A 101 8.15 22.00 11.49
CA THR A 101 9.12 23.09 11.65
C THR A 101 9.11 23.96 10.41
N THR A 102 9.31 25.26 10.60
CA THR A 102 9.33 26.24 9.53
C THR A 102 10.60 27.06 9.62
N GLN A 103 11.19 27.36 8.47
CA GLN A 103 12.37 28.20 8.38
C GLN A 103 12.22 29.15 7.20
N ALA A 104 12.46 30.43 7.44
CA ALA A 104 12.57 31.44 6.42
C ALA A 104 14.03 31.84 6.26
N SER A 105 14.51 31.86 5.01
CA SER A 105 15.88 32.21 4.65
C SER A 105 15.88 33.26 3.55
N ALA A 106 16.81 34.21 3.65
CA ALA A 106 17.05 35.20 2.61
C ALA A 106 17.60 34.51 1.35
N ILE A 107 17.33 35.08 0.18
CA ILE A 107 17.85 34.57 -1.09
C ILE A 107 19.04 35.46 -1.47
N GLU A 108 20.25 34.89 -1.48
CA GLU A 108 21.46 35.64 -1.81
C GLU A 108 21.35 36.30 -3.21
N GLY A 109 21.74 37.58 -3.29
CA GLY A 109 21.71 38.34 -4.54
C GLY A 109 20.32 38.77 -5.02
N ARG A 110 19.28 38.68 -4.18
CA ARG A 110 17.93 39.20 -4.46
C ARG A 110 17.51 40.28 -3.46
N ASP A 111 16.44 41.00 -3.82
CA ASP A 111 15.78 42.00 -2.98
C ASP A 111 15.16 41.35 -1.72
N ASP A 112 15.19 42.07 -0.60
CA ASP A 112 14.71 41.67 0.73
C ASP A 112 13.20 41.44 0.79
N ASN A 113 12.49 41.75 -0.30
CA ASN A 113 11.07 41.56 -0.49
C ASN A 113 10.67 40.11 -0.82
N ILE A 114 11.61 39.18 -1.01
CA ILE A 114 11.30 37.75 -1.21
C ILE A 114 12.21 36.87 -0.35
N GLN A 115 11.61 35.84 0.25
CA GLN A 115 12.34 34.87 1.07
C GLN A 115 11.90 33.43 0.75
N LYS A 116 12.83 32.49 0.90
CA LYS A 116 12.54 31.06 0.80
C LYS A 116 12.01 30.55 2.12
N ILE A 117 10.87 29.87 2.07
CA ILE A 117 10.23 29.19 3.18
C ILE A 117 10.45 27.69 3.02
N THR A 118 11.04 27.07 4.02
CA THR A 118 11.19 25.62 4.12
C THR A 118 10.29 25.12 5.24
N VAL A 119 9.36 24.24 4.90
CA VAL A 119 8.48 23.54 5.86
C VAL A 119 8.93 22.09 5.93
N THR A 120 9.19 21.60 7.13
CA THR A 120 9.52 20.19 7.38
C THR A 120 8.46 19.57 8.27
N VAL A 121 7.91 18.44 7.83
CA VAL A 121 6.94 17.64 8.58
C VAL A 121 7.61 16.35 9.01
N SER A 122 7.55 16.08 10.31
CA SER A 122 8.13 14.90 10.93
C SER A 122 7.08 14.14 11.72
N ARG A 123 7.29 12.84 11.90
CA ARG A 123 6.51 12.01 12.82
C ARG A 123 7.43 11.24 13.75
N ASN A 124 7.23 11.38 15.06
CA ASN A 124 8.06 10.73 16.09
C ASN A 124 9.57 10.95 15.87
N GLY A 125 9.97 12.17 15.47
CA GLY A 125 11.37 12.53 15.20
C GLY A 125 11.90 12.11 13.83
N LYS A 126 11.17 11.34 13.03
CA LYS A 126 11.53 11.00 11.65
C LYS A 126 10.96 12.02 10.68
N THR A 127 11.80 12.67 9.88
CA THR A 127 11.35 13.52 8.77
C THR A 127 10.61 12.69 7.73
N LEU A 128 9.38 13.10 7.41
CA LEU A 128 8.54 12.47 6.39
C LEU A 128 8.56 13.25 5.09
N LEU A 129 8.55 14.59 5.18
CA LEU A 129 8.48 15.48 4.03
C LEU A 129 9.14 16.82 4.34
N THR A 130 9.86 17.36 3.35
CA THR A 130 10.29 18.76 3.33
C THR A 130 9.77 19.40 2.06
N LEU A 131 9.18 20.59 2.20
CA LEU A 131 8.61 21.35 1.10
C LEU A 131 9.16 22.77 1.15
N GLU A 132 9.59 23.29 -0.01
CA GLU A 132 10.08 24.65 -0.16
C GLU A 132 9.10 25.48 -1.01
N ASP A 133 8.83 26.71 -0.57
CA ASP A 133 8.04 27.71 -1.31
C ASP A 133 8.63 29.11 -1.04
N PHE A 134 8.05 30.14 -1.63
CA PHE A 134 8.49 31.52 -1.45
C PHE A 134 7.39 32.38 -0.82
N LYS A 135 7.78 33.30 0.05
CA LYS A 135 6.91 34.36 0.55
C LYS A 135 7.44 35.71 0.07
N VAL A 136 6.54 36.53 -0.46
CA VAL A 136 6.83 37.88 -0.94
C VAL A 136 6.23 38.88 0.05
N ASN A 137 6.94 39.96 0.33
CA ASN A 137 6.45 41.13 1.04
C ASN A 137 5.46 41.88 0.15
N ARG A 138 4.16 41.80 0.48
CA ARG A 138 3.06 42.40 -0.28
C ARG A 138 2.18 43.23 0.64
#